data_AF-A0A8S2S1A6-F1
#
_entry.id   AF-A0A8S2S1A6-F1
#
_cell.length_a   1.000
_cell.length_b   1.000
_cell.length_c   1.000
_cell.angle_alpha   90.00
_cell.angle_beta   90.00
_cell.angle_gamma   90.00
#
_symmetry.space_group_name_H-M   'P 1'
#
loop_
_entity.id
_entity.type
_entity.pdbx_description
1 polymer ?
#
loop_
_entity_poly.entity_id
_entity_poly.type
_entity_poly.pdbx_seq_one_letter_code
_entity_poly.pdbx_strand_id
1 'polypeptide(L)'
;MDSEAVDLYRKMPNYLQDEVSSVCVLNACYHSGLLNEAHSIFNEVSHKTKNIITAMIDCFSRLFLFDEAQKLLEDYEKSNPPYSAMY
;
A
#
# COMPACT_ATOMS: atom_id res chain seq x y z
N MET A 1 -10.58 16.64 0.29
CA MET A 1 -11.64 15.66 0.65
C MET A 1 -11.05 14.36 1.18
N ASP A 2 -9.84 13.96 0.78
CA ASP A 2 -9.32 12.63 1.18
C ASP A 2 -8.21 12.67 2.25
N SER A 3 -7.73 13.85 2.66
CA SER A 3 -6.89 13.97 3.87
C SER A 3 -7.64 13.54 5.13
N GLU A 4 -8.98 13.67 5.12
CA GLU A 4 -9.84 13.20 6.21
C GLU A 4 -9.75 11.67 6.39
N ALA A 5 -9.59 10.91 5.30
CA ALA A 5 -9.42 9.45 5.39
C ALA A 5 -8.11 9.10 6.12
N VAL A 6 -7.02 9.82 5.83
CA VAL A 6 -5.73 9.67 6.52
C VAL A 6 -5.85 10.03 8.00
N ASP A 7 -6.52 11.15 8.30
CA ASP A 7 -6.72 11.59 9.68
C ASP A 7 -7.57 10.60 10.49
N LEU A 8 -8.64 10.08 9.89
CA LEU A 8 -9.51 9.07 10.52
C LEU A 8 -8.75 7.77 10.74
N TYR A 9 -7.98 7.31 9.77
CA TYR A 9 -7.15 6.11 9.89
C TYR A 9 -6.13 6.26 11.03
N ARG A 10 -5.42 7.40 11.11
CA ARG A 10 -4.44 7.66 12.17
C ARG A 10 -5.07 7.82 13.56
N LYS A 11 -6.31 8.29 13.66
CA LYS A 11 -7.06 8.38 14.92
C LYS A 11 -7.66 7.04 15.37
N MET A 12 -7.79 6.08 14.45
CA MET A 12 -8.34 4.77 14.73
C MET A 12 -7.40 3.99 15.67
N PRO A 13 -7.93 3.26 16.66
CA PRO A 13 -7.12 2.37 17.49
C PRO A 13 -6.34 1.35 16.64
N ASN A 14 -5.09 1.08 17.01
CA ASN A 14 -4.20 0.19 16.25
C ASN A 14 -4.79 -1.20 15.98
N TYR A 15 -5.64 -1.73 16.86
CA TYR A 15 -6.27 -3.04 16.67
C TYR A 15 -7.35 -3.06 15.58
N LEU A 16 -7.83 -1.89 15.14
CA LEU A 16 -8.75 -1.72 14.02
C LEU A 16 -8.04 -1.31 12.72
N GLN A 17 -6.74 -0.97 12.79
CA GLN A 17 -5.90 -0.74 11.61
C GLN A 17 -5.48 -2.09 10.99
N ASP A 18 -6.49 -2.81 10.50
CA ASP A 18 -6.35 -4.08 9.82
C ASP A 18 -6.01 -3.93 8.32
N GLU A 19 -5.94 -5.05 7.63
CA GLU A 19 -5.68 -5.10 6.18
C GLU A 19 -6.69 -4.26 5.39
N VAL A 20 -7.98 -4.36 5.72
CA VAL A 20 -9.07 -3.71 4.98
C VAL A 20 -8.96 -2.19 5.11
N SER A 21 -8.87 -1.69 6.34
CA SER A 21 -8.71 -0.25 6.61
C SER A 21 -7.44 0.31 5.97
N SER A 22 -6.34 -0.45 5.97
CA SER A 22 -5.07 -0.07 5.34
C SER A 22 -5.19 0.04 3.82
N VAL A 23 -5.82 -0.93 3.15
CA VAL A 23 -6.10 -0.86 1.71
C VAL A 23 -7.02 0.32 1.39
N CYS A 24 -8.07 0.53 2.18
CA CYS A 24 -9.00 1.64 1.99
C CYS A 24 -8.30 3.00 2.04
N VAL A 25 -7.44 3.24 3.05
CA VAL A 25 -6.75 4.52 3.17
C VAL A 25 -5.70 4.71 2.09
N LEU A 26 -5.01 3.65 1.63
CA LEU A 26 -4.06 3.73 0.51
C LEU A 26 -4.77 4.12 -0.79
N ASN A 27 -5.93 3.51 -1.08
CA ASN A 27 -6.75 3.87 -2.24
C ASN A 27 -7.25 5.31 -2.16
N ALA A 28 -7.65 5.76 -0.97
CA ALA A 28 -8.06 7.16 -0.75
C ALA A 28 -6.90 8.13 -1.01
N CYS A 29 -5.69 7.81 -0.53
CA CYS A 29 -4.49 8.62 -0.77
C CYS A 29 -4.20 8.76 -2.27
N TYR A 30 -4.33 7.68 -3.03
CA TYR A 30 -4.18 7.75 -4.48
C TYR A 30 -5.20 8.70 -5.13
N HIS A 31 -6.50 8.58 -4.82
CA HIS A 31 -7.55 9.40 -5.43
C HIS A 31 -7.36 10.91 -5.26
N SER A 32 -6.58 11.32 -4.26
CA SER A 32 -6.25 12.70 -3.94
C SER A 32 -4.81 13.10 -4.20
N GLY A 33 -3.98 12.22 -4.76
CA GLY A 33 -2.57 12.50 -5.01
C GLY A 33 -1.73 12.66 -3.74
N LEU A 34 -2.16 12.09 -2.62
CA LEU A 34 -1.46 12.11 -1.32
C LEU A 34 -0.40 11.00 -1.22
N LEU A 35 0.53 10.96 -2.19
CA LEU A 35 1.54 9.90 -2.28
C LEU A 35 2.43 9.79 -1.03
N ASN A 36 2.81 10.93 -0.45
CA ASN A 36 3.63 10.96 0.77
C ASN A 36 2.92 10.28 1.93
N GLU A 37 1.60 10.46 2.04
CA GLU A 37 0.80 9.86 3.10
C GLU A 37 0.58 8.37 2.86
N ALA A 38 0.36 7.98 1.59
CA ALA A 38 0.34 6.57 1.21
C ALA A 38 1.63 5.86 1.63
N HIS A 39 2.80 6.47 1.38
CA HIS A 39 4.08 5.93 1.81
C HIS A 39 4.22 5.85 3.33
N SER A 40 3.84 6.91 4.07
CA SER A 40 3.90 6.91 5.53
C SER A 40 3.10 5.74 6.10
N ILE A 41 1.84 5.63 5.69
CA ILE A 41 0.94 4.57 6.15
C ILE A 41 1.46 3.20 5.75
N PHE A 42 1.87 3.03 4.48
CA PHE A 42 2.43 1.76 4.01
C PHE A 42 3.64 1.32 4.85
N ASN A 43 4.50 2.25 5.25
CA ASN A 43 5.65 1.96 6.10
C ASN A 43 5.25 1.64 7.56
N GLU A 44 4.20 2.25 8.08
CA GLU A 44 3.65 1.98 9.42
C GLU A 44 2.99 0.60 9.53
N VAL A 45 2.45 0.05 8.43
CA VAL A 45 1.88 -1.31 8.41
C VAL A 45 2.98 -2.35 8.65
N SER A 46 2.89 -3.04 9.79
CA SER A 46 3.85 -4.07 10.22
C SER A 46 3.82 -5.31 9.32
N HIS A 47 2.62 -5.80 8.98
CA HIS A 47 2.41 -6.98 8.16
C HIS A 47 1.79 -6.60 6.82
N LYS A 48 2.66 -6.40 5.83
CA LYS A 48 2.26 -6.08 4.45
C LYS A 48 1.76 -7.33 3.75
N THR A 49 0.45 -7.53 3.74
CA THR A 49 -0.19 -8.60 3.00
C THR A 49 -0.10 -8.35 1.49
N LYS A 50 -0.42 -9.39 0.70
CA LYS A 50 -0.53 -9.27 -0.76
C LYS A 50 -1.47 -8.13 -1.19
N ASN A 51 -2.60 -7.95 -0.49
CA ASN A 51 -3.57 -6.91 -0.86
C ASN A 51 -3.03 -5.51 -0.58
N ILE A 52 -2.33 -5.30 0.54
CA ILE A 52 -1.71 -4.02 0.89
C ILE A 52 -0.61 -3.67 -0.13
N ILE A 53 0.21 -4.66 -0.52
CA ILE A 53 1.24 -4.48 -1.56
C ILE A 53 0.61 -4.15 -2.90
N THR A 54 -0.46 -4.86 -3.28
CA THR A 54 -1.18 -4.63 -4.54
C THR A 54 -1.79 -3.22 -4.56
N ALA A 55 -2.37 -2.75 -3.44
CA ALA A 55 -2.91 -1.40 -3.32
C ALA A 55 -1.81 -0.32 -3.50
N MET A 56 -0.62 -0.55 -2.95
CA MET A 56 0.51 0.37 -3.14
C MET A 56 1.05 0.35 -4.58
N ILE A 57 1.11 -0.82 -5.23
CA ILE A 57 1.47 -0.96 -6.65
C ILE A 57 0.45 -0.23 -7.54
N ASP A 58 -0.85 -0.37 -7.27
CA ASP A 58 -1.91 0.34 -8.00
C ASP A 58 -1.78 1.86 -7.80
N CYS A 59 -1.50 2.32 -6.58
CA CYS A 59 -1.21 3.72 -6.28
C CYS A 59 -0.07 4.26 -7.14
N PHE A 60 1.09 3.58 -7.16
CA PHE A 60 2.22 3.97 -8.01
C PHE A 60 1.88 3.97 -9.50
N SER A 61 1.23 2.91 -9.98
CA SER A 61 0.91 2.72 -11.40
C SER A 61 0.02 3.85 -11.93
N ARG A 62 -0.95 4.29 -11.12
CA ARG A 62 -1.88 5.37 -11.50
C ARG A 62 -1.30 6.77 -11.35
N LEU A 63 -0.19 6.91 -10.62
CA LEU A 63 0.60 8.14 -10.54
C LEU A 63 1.77 8.14 -11.54
N PHE A 64 1.82 7.16 -12.45
CA PHE A 64 2.87 6.98 -13.45
C PHE A 64 4.27 6.74 -12.86
N LEU A 65 4.34 6.23 -11.62
CA LEU A 65 5.55 5.85 -10.91
C LEU A 65 5.88 4.38 -11.17
N PHE A 66 6.13 4.07 -12.45
CA PHE A 66 6.28 2.68 -12.89
C PHE A 66 7.54 2.01 -12.34
N ASP A 67 8.62 2.77 -12.15
CA ASP A 67 9.87 2.25 -11.59
C ASP A 67 9.67 1.80 -10.14
N GLU A 68 8.94 2.59 -9.34
CA GLU A 68 8.58 2.26 -7.97
C GLU A 68 7.61 1.08 -7.89
N ALA A 69 6.61 1.04 -8.79
CA ALA A 69 5.67 -0.07 -8.91
C ALA A 69 6.40 -1.38 -9.23
N GLN A 70 7.30 -1.36 -10.21
CA GLN A 70 8.09 -2.51 -10.61
C GLN A 70 9.02 -2.96 -9.48
N LYS A 71 9.73 -2.02 -8.85
CA LYS A 71 10.63 -2.35 -7.73
C LYS A 71 9.89 -3.04 -6.59
N LEU A 72 8.73 -2.52 -6.21
CA LEU A 72 7.93 -3.11 -5.14
C LEU A 72 7.44 -4.53 -5.50
N LEU A 73 7.04 -4.74 -6.75
CA LEU A 73 6.67 -6.07 -7.24
C LEU A 73 7.85 -7.05 -7.18
N GLU A 74 9.01 -6.64 -7.68
CA GLU A 74 10.23 -7.48 -7.66
C GLU A 74 10.66 -7.82 -6.23
N ASP A 75 10.61 -6.87 -5.30
CA ASP A 75 10.97 -7.09 -3.90
C ASP A 75 9.97 -8.05 -3.21
N TYR A 76 8.69 -7.94 -3.55
CA TYR A 76 7.68 -8.87 -3.09
C TYR A 76 7.90 -10.29 -3.63
N GLU A 77 8.18 -10.45 -4.93
CA GLU A 77 8.42 -11.74 -5.57
C GLU A 77 9.72 -12.40 -5.10
N LYS A 78 10.80 -11.64 -4.87
CA LYS A 78 12.04 -12.17 -4.27
C LYS A 78 11.78 -12.79 -2.89
N SER A 79 10.91 -12.16 -2.11
CA SER A 79 10.55 -12.62 -0.77
C SER A 79 9.48 -13.74 -0.79
N ASN A 80 8.71 -13.82 -1.87
CA ASN A 80 7.60 -14.75 -2.05
C ASN A 80 7.64 -15.32 -3.48
N PRO A 81 8.66 -16.14 -3.81
CA PRO A 81 8.84 -16.61 -5.17
C PRO A 81 7.60 -17.41 -5.61
N PRO A 82 7.08 -17.19 -6.83
CA PRO A 82 6.00 -18.00 -7.34
C PRO A 82 6.47 -19.46 -7.42
N TYR A 83 5.55 -20.40 -7.25
CA TYR A 83 5.87 -21.83 -7.34
C TYR A 83 6.60 -22.19 -8.65
N SER A 84 6.34 -21.45 -9.74
CA SER A 84 7.01 -21.61 -11.01
C SER A 84 8.50 -21.25 -11.02
N ALA A 85 8.98 -20.49 -10.04
CA ALA A 85 10.39 -20.11 -9.91
C ALA A 85 11.19 -21.05 -8.98
N MET A 86 10.57 -22.11 -8.47
CA MET A 86 11.20 -23.08 -7.56
C MET A 86 11.78 -24.32 -8.27
N TYR A 87 11.72 -24.38 -9.61
CA TYR A 87 12.25 -25.44 -10.47
C TYR A 87 13.11 -24.85 -11.59
#